data_AF-A0A953XEA4-F1
#
_entry.id   AF-A0A953XEA4-F1
#
_cell.length_a   1.000
_cell.length_b   1.000
_cell.length_c   1.000
_cell.angle_alpha   90.00
_cell.angle_beta   90.00
_cell.angle_gamma   90.00
#
_symmetry.space_group_name_H-M   'P 1'
#
loop_
_entity.id
_entity.type
_entity.pdbx_description
1 polymer ?
#
loop_
_entity_poly.entity_id
_entity_poly.type
_entity_poly.pdbx_seq_one_letter_code
_entity_poly.pdbx_strand_id
1 'polypeptide(L)'
;TDTISRLVYGFASAFLLTGNDRYLEAAEKGTEYLRKHMRFADAGEDICYWYHAIDVKEDGGEQKILASEFGDDYDALPCYEQIYALAGPVQTYRVTGDPAIYEDARRTINLFNRFYKDHGPNGGFYSHIDPIELSAHTEALGHNRARKNWNSVGDHAPAYLINLWLATGEKQYADFLEYTFDTICAHFPDYDNSPFVNERFHDDWSKDQAWGWQQNRAVVGHNLKIAWNLMRMHSLRGKDTYKDLAEKIAATIPDHGCDRQRGGWYDVVERVLEPGQKFHRYAWHDRKAWWQQEQGILAYLILHGVLKNDDHLRYAREGTAFYNAFFLDTDSGGVYFNVLSNGEPYALGTERGKGSHSMAGYHSFELAYLASVYTNLLIRQEPMDFFFKPKPGGFKDGLLRVQPDILPVGAVRITDVWIDGVVYADFDADKLTVRLPQGHGDIKVRVRLTPSSVRFSADLLSVDGGTAKLALIGTMTPHDVKYLDEAVGGAIEQGARALDMDAEGLASLCSEGLRYLVFRKQKAGSDFRICVRNASEAVAAAIGMSEFDEEIELV
;
A
#
# COMPACT_ATOMS: atom_id res chain seq x y z
N THR A 1 19.78 10.68 6.58
CA THR A 1 18.90 11.43 5.64
C THR A 1 17.56 10.77 5.51
N ASP A 2 17.58 9.51 5.11
CA ASP A 2 16.46 8.56 5.10
C ASP A 2 15.48 8.73 6.27
N THR A 3 15.95 8.87 7.51
CA THR A 3 15.09 9.04 8.71
C THR A 3 14.19 10.27 8.62
N ILE A 4 14.74 11.43 8.23
CA ILE A 4 13.97 12.68 8.09
C ILE A 4 13.02 12.56 6.90
N SER A 5 13.47 12.00 5.79
CA SER A 5 12.65 11.78 4.60
C SER A 5 11.43 10.90 4.89
N ARG A 6 11.63 9.82 5.65
CA ARG A 6 10.57 8.93 6.15
C ARG A 6 9.52 9.65 7.00
N LEU A 7 9.95 10.57 7.86
CA LEU A 7 9.03 11.39 8.65
C LEU A 7 8.25 12.38 7.77
N VAL A 8 8.91 13.01 6.81
CA VAL A 8 8.29 13.92 5.82
C VAL A 8 7.19 13.20 5.03
N TYR A 9 7.41 11.95 4.62
CA TYR A 9 6.40 11.14 3.95
C TYR A 9 5.11 11.02 4.79
N GLY A 10 5.27 10.83 6.09
CA GLY A 10 4.16 10.73 7.03
C GLY A 10 3.31 11.99 7.07
N PHE A 11 3.97 13.15 7.17
CA PHE A 11 3.28 14.44 7.16
C PHE A 11 2.59 14.74 5.82
N ALA A 12 3.25 14.48 4.68
CA ALA A 12 2.62 14.68 3.38
C ALA A 12 1.40 13.76 3.18
N SER A 13 1.49 12.49 3.61
CA SER A 13 0.38 11.54 3.54
C SER A 13 -0.77 11.91 4.49
N ALA A 14 -0.46 12.43 5.68
CA ALA A 14 -1.46 12.93 6.62
C ALA A 14 -2.21 14.15 6.05
N PHE A 15 -1.51 15.08 5.36
CA PHE A 15 -2.18 16.16 4.64
C PHE A 15 -3.10 15.62 3.54
N LEU A 16 -2.59 14.68 2.72
CA LEU A 16 -3.35 14.09 1.61
C LEU A 16 -4.69 13.50 2.05
N LEU A 17 -4.76 12.92 3.26
CA LEU A 17 -6.01 12.38 3.83
C LEU A 17 -6.88 13.40 4.58
N THR A 18 -6.30 14.44 5.19
CA THR A 18 -7.02 15.29 6.16
C THR A 18 -7.22 16.73 5.71
N GLY A 19 -6.44 17.21 4.75
CA GLY A 19 -6.41 18.61 4.33
C GLY A 19 -5.86 19.60 5.37
N ASN A 20 -5.29 19.11 6.47
CA ASN A 20 -4.78 19.92 7.58
C ASN A 20 -3.40 20.52 7.24
N ASP A 21 -3.36 21.84 7.03
CA ASP A 21 -2.18 22.58 6.57
C ASP A 21 -0.94 22.41 7.47
N ARG A 22 -1.11 22.10 8.77
CA ARG A 22 0.03 21.88 9.68
C ARG A 22 0.90 20.70 9.24
N TYR A 23 0.29 19.67 8.67
CA TYR A 23 1.02 18.53 8.15
C TYR A 23 1.77 18.89 6.87
N LEU A 24 1.14 19.65 5.96
CA LEU A 24 1.82 20.09 4.76
C LEU A 24 2.99 21.04 5.06
N GLU A 25 2.79 21.99 5.97
CA GLU A 25 3.86 22.90 6.41
C GLU A 25 5.06 22.12 6.95
N ALA A 26 4.83 21.08 7.76
CA ALA A 26 5.89 20.21 8.27
C ALA A 26 6.59 19.43 7.14
N ALA A 27 5.83 18.91 6.16
CA ALA A 27 6.37 18.19 5.01
C ALA A 27 7.23 19.10 4.11
N GLU A 28 6.76 20.31 3.82
CA GLU A 28 7.49 21.31 3.01
C GLU A 28 8.78 21.74 3.71
N LYS A 29 8.72 22.11 5.00
CA LYS A 29 9.91 22.49 5.78
C LYS A 29 10.91 21.34 5.92
N GLY A 30 10.44 20.12 6.15
CA GLY A 30 11.32 18.95 6.20
C GLY A 30 11.96 18.65 4.84
N THR A 31 11.23 18.82 3.75
CA THR A 31 11.77 18.69 2.39
C THR A 31 12.80 19.79 2.10
N GLU A 32 12.52 21.04 2.45
CA GLU A 32 13.47 22.15 2.33
C GLU A 32 14.74 21.88 3.15
N TYR A 33 14.59 21.38 4.38
CA TYR A 33 15.70 21.01 5.23
C TYR A 33 16.58 19.94 4.58
N LEU A 34 15.98 18.85 4.06
CA LEU A 34 16.70 17.82 3.31
C LEU A 34 17.46 18.41 2.11
N ARG A 35 16.80 19.25 1.30
CA ARG A 35 17.38 19.84 0.09
C ARG A 35 18.53 20.80 0.40
N LYS A 36 18.44 21.54 1.52
CA LYS A 36 19.46 22.51 1.94
C LYS A 36 20.64 21.85 2.62
N HIS A 37 20.40 20.84 3.46
CA HIS A 37 21.40 20.30 4.36
C HIS A 37 21.89 18.91 3.98
N MET A 38 21.08 18.07 3.34
CA MET A 38 21.43 16.67 3.10
C MET A 38 21.74 16.37 1.63
N ARG A 39 21.44 17.30 0.72
CA ARG A 39 21.59 17.10 -0.72
C ARG A 39 22.97 17.50 -1.22
N PHE A 40 23.57 16.66 -2.06
CA PHE A 40 24.65 17.04 -2.96
C PHE A 40 24.13 17.04 -4.39
N ALA A 41 24.23 18.18 -5.06
CA ALA A 41 23.82 18.32 -6.45
C ALA A 41 25.04 18.55 -7.33
N ASP A 42 25.29 17.62 -8.24
CA ASP A 42 26.32 17.78 -9.27
C ASP A 42 25.65 18.20 -10.58
N ALA A 43 25.84 19.47 -10.95
CA ALA A 43 25.28 19.99 -12.19
C ALA A 43 26.08 19.55 -13.43
N GLY A 44 27.37 19.22 -13.29
CA GLY A 44 28.20 18.75 -14.40
C GLY A 44 27.85 17.32 -14.80
N GLU A 45 27.49 16.49 -13.81
CA GLU A 45 27.11 15.09 -14.01
C GLU A 45 25.59 14.88 -14.12
N ASP A 46 24.78 15.93 -13.93
CA ASP A 46 23.31 15.85 -13.89
C ASP A 46 22.79 14.78 -12.91
N ILE A 47 23.42 14.70 -11.73
CA ILE A 47 23.08 13.76 -10.66
C ILE A 47 22.87 14.46 -9.32
N CYS A 48 22.18 13.76 -8.43
CA CYS A 48 21.94 14.17 -7.06
C CYS A 48 22.07 12.95 -6.15
N TYR A 49 22.93 13.03 -5.15
CA TYR A 49 23.00 12.07 -4.06
C TYR A 49 22.82 12.78 -2.72
N TRP A 50 22.56 11.99 -1.69
CA TRP A 50 22.20 12.49 -0.38
C TRP A 50 23.22 12.00 0.64
N TYR A 51 23.77 12.93 1.42
CA TYR A 51 24.67 12.66 2.54
C TYR A 51 24.00 11.69 3.52
N HIS A 52 24.76 10.79 4.12
CA HIS A 52 24.27 9.91 5.18
C HIS A 52 23.72 10.73 6.36
N ALA A 53 24.55 11.62 6.91
CA ALA A 53 24.24 12.40 8.11
C ALA A 53 24.82 13.81 8.04
N ILE A 54 24.42 14.63 9.01
CA ILE A 54 25.09 15.88 9.34
C ILE A 54 25.40 15.91 10.82
N ASP A 55 26.59 16.39 11.12
CA ASP A 55 27.06 16.65 12.47
C ASP A 55 26.94 18.15 12.75
N VAL A 56 26.03 18.51 13.64
CA VAL A 56 25.88 19.89 14.10
C VAL A 56 26.87 20.14 15.23
N LYS A 57 27.82 21.04 15.02
CA LYS A 57 28.87 21.40 15.98
C LYS A 57 28.35 22.47 16.97
N GLU A 58 29.04 22.64 18.09
CA GLU A 58 28.63 23.56 19.17
C GLU A 58 28.53 25.03 18.72
N ASP A 59 29.33 25.43 17.74
CA ASP A 59 29.32 26.77 17.14
C ASP A 59 28.20 26.99 16.11
N GLY A 60 27.37 25.96 15.88
CA GLY A 60 26.30 25.96 14.88
C GLY A 60 26.76 25.60 13.46
N GLY A 61 28.05 25.28 13.26
CA GLY A 61 28.57 24.75 12.01
C GLY A 61 28.06 23.33 11.73
N GLU A 62 28.06 22.93 10.45
CA GLU A 62 27.64 21.60 10.02
C GLU A 62 28.79 20.88 9.30
N GLN A 63 29.10 19.66 9.74
CA GLN A 63 29.92 18.72 8.98
C GLN A 63 29.01 17.73 8.24
N LYS A 64 29.16 17.63 6.92
CA LYS A 64 28.45 16.64 6.11
C LYS A 64 29.17 15.29 6.19
N ILE A 65 28.40 14.23 6.41
CA ILE A 65 28.90 12.85 6.42
C ILE A 65 28.38 12.18 5.15
N LEU A 66 29.30 11.89 4.21
CA LEU A 66 28.96 11.34 2.89
C LEU A 66 28.62 9.87 2.94
N ALA A 67 29.59 9.05 3.33
CA ALA A 67 29.45 7.61 3.40
C ALA A 67 28.60 7.20 4.61
N SER A 68 27.97 6.03 4.54
CA SER A 68 27.19 5.51 5.65
C SER A 68 28.07 5.18 6.85
N GLU A 69 27.59 5.50 8.04
CA GLU A 69 28.19 5.08 9.31
C GLU A 69 27.43 3.90 9.94
N PHE A 70 26.46 3.32 9.24
CA PHE A 70 25.79 2.11 9.68
C PHE A 70 26.65 0.87 9.44
N GLY A 71 26.56 -0.11 10.35
CA GLY A 71 27.50 -1.22 10.39
C GLY A 71 27.59 -2.04 9.09
N ASP A 72 26.44 -2.43 8.54
CA ASP A 72 26.37 -3.25 7.31
C ASP A 72 26.74 -2.45 6.04
N ASP A 73 26.69 -1.11 6.11
CA ASP A 73 26.82 -0.20 4.97
C ASP A 73 28.07 0.70 5.07
N TYR A 74 28.92 0.45 6.07
CA TYR A 74 29.99 1.35 6.52
C TYR A 74 30.94 1.73 5.39
N ASP A 75 31.28 3.02 5.32
CA ASP A 75 32.17 3.63 4.31
C ASP A 75 31.71 3.44 2.83
N ALA A 76 30.43 3.09 2.61
CA ALA A 76 29.84 3.00 1.28
C ALA A 76 28.70 4.02 1.07
N LEU A 77 28.24 4.16 -0.18
CA LEU A 77 26.94 4.74 -0.50
C LEU A 77 25.95 3.60 -0.76
N PRO A 78 25.14 3.19 0.24
CA PRO A 78 24.10 2.19 0.04
C PRO A 78 22.95 2.74 -0.81
N CYS A 79 22.54 1.97 -1.81
CA CYS A 79 21.42 2.32 -2.69
C CYS A 79 20.13 2.59 -1.91
N TYR A 80 19.90 1.80 -0.86
CA TYR A 80 18.75 1.90 0.03
C TYR A 80 18.62 3.28 0.69
N GLU A 81 19.71 3.87 1.21
CA GLU A 81 19.63 5.20 1.83
C GLU A 81 19.24 6.27 0.82
N GLN A 82 19.77 6.15 -0.41
CA GLN A 82 19.46 7.07 -1.50
C GLN A 82 18.00 6.92 -1.98
N ILE A 83 17.48 5.69 -2.03
CA ILE A 83 16.07 5.39 -2.34
C ILE A 83 15.16 6.05 -1.29
N TYR A 84 15.44 5.84 -0.01
CA TYR A 84 14.63 6.38 1.06
C TYR A 84 14.82 7.87 1.30
N ALA A 85 15.92 8.47 0.82
CA ALA A 85 16.05 9.92 0.77
C ALA A 85 14.94 10.58 -0.08
N LEU A 86 14.43 9.89 -1.10
CA LEU A 86 13.34 10.39 -1.96
C LEU A 86 11.94 10.21 -1.39
N ALA A 87 11.74 9.39 -0.36
CA ALA A 87 10.40 8.98 0.09
C ALA A 87 9.51 10.17 0.49
N GLY A 88 9.99 10.99 1.41
CA GLY A 88 9.30 12.20 1.85
C GLY A 88 9.16 13.26 0.77
N PRO A 89 10.28 13.71 0.15
CA PRO A 89 10.23 14.70 -0.91
C PRO A 89 9.23 14.34 -2.01
N VAL A 90 9.26 13.12 -2.56
CA VAL A 90 8.36 12.73 -3.64
C VAL A 90 6.89 12.70 -3.20
N GLN A 91 6.59 12.30 -1.95
CA GLN A 91 5.23 12.40 -1.44
C GLN A 91 4.78 13.86 -1.25
N THR A 92 5.69 14.76 -0.85
CA THR A 92 5.44 16.21 -0.85
C THR A 92 5.22 16.75 -2.26
N TYR A 93 5.98 16.28 -3.25
CA TYR A 93 5.77 16.63 -4.67
C TYR A 93 4.41 16.17 -5.16
N ARG A 94 3.95 14.98 -4.77
CA ARG A 94 2.62 14.49 -5.13
C ARG A 94 1.49 15.39 -4.64
N VAL A 95 1.69 16.08 -3.51
CA VAL A 95 0.74 17.05 -2.95
C VAL A 95 0.86 18.44 -3.60
N THR A 96 2.08 18.89 -3.88
CA THR A 96 2.39 20.31 -4.18
C THR A 96 2.79 20.57 -5.62
N GLY A 97 3.27 19.57 -6.34
CA GLY A 97 3.88 19.72 -7.66
C GLY A 97 5.18 20.52 -7.65
N ASP A 98 5.87 20.71 -6.52
CA ASP A 98 7.08 21.54 -6.48
C ASP A 98 8.15 21.06 -7.50
N PRO A 99 8.46 21.85 -8.55
CA PRO A 99 9.38 21.42 -9.61
C PRO A 99 10.78 21.13 -9.10
N ALA A 100 11.18 21.76 -8.00
CA ALA A 100 12.51 21.60 -7.43
C ALA A 100 12.68 20.21 -6.78
N ILE A 101 11.59 19.62 -6.28
CA ILE A 101 11.59 18.24 -5.80
C ILE A 101 11.66 17.25 -6.97
N TYR A 102 10.88 17.50 -8.03
CA TYR A 102 10.90 16.67 -9.23
C TYR A 102 12.30 16.60 -9.83
N GLU A 103 12.98 17.74 -9.92
CA GLU A 103 14.35 17.80 -10.44
C GLU A 103 15.34 17.02 -9.56
N ASP A 104 15.21 17.08 -8.24
CA ASP A 104 16.03 16.27 -7.33
C ASP A 104 15.78 14.78 -7.51
N ALA A 105 14.52 14.36 -7.61
CA ALA A 105 14.17 12.96 -7.87
C ALA A 105 14.72 12.48 -9.23
N ARG A 106 14.58 13.28 -10.29
CA ARG A 106 15.11 12.96 -11.63
C ARG A 106 16.63 12.77 -11.60
N ARG A 107 17.36 13.67 -10.95
CA ARG A 107 18.82 13.59 -10.81
C ARG A 107 19.28 12.44 -9.92
N THR A 108 18.53 12.09 -8.88
CA THR A 108 18.82 10.89 -8.08
C THR A 108 18.51 9.60 -8.87
N ILE A 109 17.50 9.60 -9.74
CA ILE A 109 17.27 8.48 -10.66
C ILE A 109 18.41 8.35 -11.68
N ASN A 110 18.99 9.46 -12.15
CA ASN A 110 20.18 9.42 -12.99
C ASN A 110 21.36 8.77 -12.26
N LEU A 111 21.57 9.07 -10.96
CA LEU A 111 22.56 8.39 -10.13
C LEU A 111 22.31 6.87 -10.12
N PHE A 112 21.08 6.42 -9.85
CA PHE A 112 20.72 5.00 -9.88
C PHE A 112 21.03 4.36 -11.22
N ASN A 113 20.56 4.98 -12.30
CA ASN A 113 20.68 4.43 -13.65
C ASN A 113 22.11 4.40 -14.17
N ARG A 114 23.01 5.28 -13.69
CA ARG A 114 24.40 5.37 -14.18
C ARG A 114 25.37 4.53 -13.35
N PHE A 115 25.18 4.48 -12.04
CA PHE A 115 26.20 3.99 -11.11
C PHE A 115 25.76 2.75 -10.32
N TYR A 116 24.45 2.60 -10.03
CA TYR A 116 23.93 1.41 -9.35
C TYR A 116 23.42 0.35 -10.32
N LYS A 117 22.88 0.75 -11.47
CA LYS A 117 22.34 -0.18 -12.44
C LYS A 117 23.46 -1.04 -13.03
N ASP A 118 23.25 -2.35 -13.03
CA ASP A 118 24.13 -3.24 -13.74
C ASP A 118 23.81 -3.16 -15.24
N HIS A 119 24.74 -2.59 -16.02
CA HIS A 119 24.66 -2.49 -17.47
C HIS A 119 25.18 -3.73 -18.20
N GLY A 120 25.69 -4.71 -17.46
CA GLY A 120 26.09 -6.01 -17.98
C GLY A 120 24.91 -6.91 -18.33
N PRO A 121 25.18 -8.14 -18.78
CA PRO A 121 24.14 -9.09 -19.21
C PRO A 121 23.24 -9.57 -18.06
N ASN A 122 23.69 -9.45 -16.80
CA ASN A 122 22.95 -9.91 -15.63
C ASN A 122 21.85 -8.93 -15.22
N GLY A 123 22.01 -7.63 -15.49
CA GLY A 123 21.03 -6.61 -15.12
C GLY A 123 20.78 -6.51 -13.60
N GLY A 124 19.71 -5.83 -13.21
CA GLY A 124 19.42 -5.45 -11.83
C GLY A 124 20.13 -4.16 -11.38
N PHE A 125 20.22 -4.00 -10.06
CA PHE A 125 20.88 -2.88 -9.39
C PHE A 125 21.79 -3.43 -8.28
N TYR A 126 22.99 -2.88 -8.18
CA TYR A 126 23.90 -3.17 -7.08
C TYR A 126 23.43 -2.48 -5.80
N SER A 127 23.72 -3.08 -4.66
CA SER A 127 23.30 -2.57 -3.35
C SER A 127 24.14 -1.41 -2.85
N HIS A 128 25.37 -1.27 -3.32
CA HIS A 128 26.32 -0.25 -2.87
C HIS A 128 27.18 0.26 -4.00
N ILE A 129 27.62 1.50 -3.88
CA ILE A 129 28.73 2.06 -4.66
C ILE A 129 29.75 2.73 -3.74
N ASP A 130 30.99 2.78 -4.20
CA ASP A 130 32.08 3.49 -3.56
C ASP A 130 31.84 5.01 -3.55
N PRO A 131 32.05 5.73 -2.43
CA PRO A 131 31.82 7.17 -2.35
C PRO A 131 32.75 8.04 -3.21
N ILE A 132 33.89 7.50 -3.66
CA ILE A 132 34.90 8.25 -4.44
C ILE A 132 34.75 7.96 -5.94
N GLU A 133 34.74 6.68 -6.32
CA GLU A 133 34.68 6.28 -7.73
C GLU A 133 33.24 6.09 -8.25
N LEU A 134 32.24 6.11 -7.35
CA LEU A 134 30.83 5.81 -7.67
C LEU A 134 30.68 4.46 -8.40
N SER A 135 31.45 3.47 -7.98
CA SER A 135 31.50 2.14 -8.60
C SER A 135 31.12 1.05 -7.61
N ALA A 136 30.33 0.08 -8.05
CA ALA A 136 29.95 -1.10 -7.26
C ALA A 136 31.07 -2.17 -7.18
N HIS A 137 32.17 -2.00 -7.93
CA HIS A 137 33.21 -3.01 -8.10
C HIS A 137 34.53 -2.68 -7.42
N THR A 138 34.64 -1.57 -6.68
CA THR A 138 35.88 -1.21 -5.98
C THR A 138 36.18 -2.21 -4.85
N GLU A 139 37.46 -2.41 -4.54
CA GLU A 139 37.86 -3.28 -3.42
C GLU A 139 37.47 -2.71 -2.05
N ALA A 140 37.35 -1.38 -1.94
CA ALA A 140 36.98 -0.68 -0.71
C ALA A 140 35.61 -1.11 -0.16
N LEU A 141 34.69 -1.54 -1.03
CA LEU A 141 33.37 -2.04 -0.63
C LEU A 141 33.42 -3.38 0.11
N GLY A 142 34.55 -4.09 0.11
CA GLY A 142 34.72 -5.34 0.84
C GLY A 142 33.62 -6.37 0.54
N HIS A 143 32.87 -6.77 1.58
CA HIS A 143 31.79 -7.76 1.47
C HIS A 143 30.56 -7.26 0.70
N ASN A 144 30.41 -5.94 0.50
CA ASN A 144 29.33 -5.33 -0.27
C ASN A 144 29.64 -5.19 -1.76
N ARG A 145 30.88 -5.47 -2.19
CA ARG A 145 31.32 -5.37 -3.58
C ARG A 145 30.46 -6.23 -4.50
N ALA A 146 29.90 -5.61 -5.54
CA ALA A 146 29.11 -6.26 -6.58
C ALA A 146 28.02 -7.20 -6.02
N ARG A 147 27.26 -6.71 -5.02
CA ARG A 147 26.11 -7.43 -4.45
C ARG A 147 24.80 -6.84 -4.94
N LYS A 148 23.79 -7.70 -5.08
CA LYS A 148 22.41 -7.33 -5.43
C LYS A 148 21.48 -7.86 -4.35
N ASN A 149 20.42 -7.12 -4.03
CA ASN A 149 19.47 -7.55 -2.99
C ASN A 149 18.06 -6.97 -3.18
N TRP A 150 17.12 -7.41 -2.35
CA TRP A 150 15.77 -6.83 -2.26
C TRP A 150 15.80 -5.30 -2.22
N ASN A 151 16.58 -4.72 -1.31
CA ASN A 151 16.58 -3.28 -1.07
C ASN A 151 17.03 -2.48 -2.30
N SER A 152 18.00 -2.98 -3.07
CA SER A 152 18.50 -2.32 -4.28
C SER A 152 17.56 -2.43 -5.49
N VAL A 153 16.67 -3.41 -5.50
CA VAL A 153 15.79 -3.68 -6.66
C VAL A 153 14.35 -3.27 -6.34
N GLY A 154 13.79 -3.81 -5.26
CA GLY A 154 12.39 -3.68 -4.92
C GLY A 154 12.03 -2.41 -4.17
N ASP A 155 12.90 -1.87 -3.30
CA ASP A 155 12.52 -0.71 -2.46
C ASP A 155 12.31 0.57 -3.26
N HIS A 156 12.84 0.67 -4.50
CA HIS A 156 12.53 1.76 -5.41
C HIS A 156 11.02 1.99 -5.53
N ALA A 157 10.24 0.91 -5.65
CA ALA A 157 8.81 0.97 -5.90
C ALA A 157 8.03 1.65 -4.77
N PRO A 158 7.97 1.09 -3.54
CA PRO A 158 7.15 1.67 -2.46
C PRO A 158 7.72 2.98 -1.92
N ALA A 159 9.04 3.17 -1.93
CA ALA A 159 9.65 4.35 -1.30
C ALA A 159 9.29 5.64 -2.04
N TYR A 160 9.46 5.69 -3.37
CA TYR A 160 9.24 6.92 -4.13
C TYR A 160 8.68 6.70 -5.53
N LEU A 161 9.06 5.62 -6.23
CA LEU A 161 8.83 5.52 -7.67
C LEU A 161 7.34 5.39 -8.02
N ILE A 162 6.55 4.68 -7.20
CA ILE A 162 5.09 4.64 -7.33
C ILE A 162 4.50 6.04 -7.17
N ASN A 163 4.89 6.78 -6.13
CA ASN A 163 4.36 8.13 -5.87
C ASN A 163 4.78 9.13 -6.96
N LEU A 164 5.99 9.00 -7.51
CA LEU A 164 6.47 9.81 -8.62
C LEU A 164 5.67 9.51 -9.90
N TRP A 165 5.41 8.23 -10.18
CA TRP A 165 4.55 7.84 -11.30
C TRP A 165 3.12 8.36 -11.10
N LEU A 166 2.53 8.21 -9.91
CA LEU A 166 1.18 8.73 -9.61
C LEU A 166 1.09 10.25 -9.82
N ALA A 167 2.12 11.00 -9.45
CA ALA A 167 2.15 12.45 -9.61
C ALA A 167 2.32 12.90 -11.08
N THR A 168 3.01 12.12 -11.92
CA THR A 168 3.48 12.56 -13.25
C THR A 168 2.81 11.84 -14.41
N GLY A 169 2.44 10.57 -14.24
CA GLY A 169 1.98 9.65 -15.27
C GLY A 169 3.05 9.33 -16.33
N GLU A 170 4.32 9.62 -16.09
CA GLU A 170 5.37 9.48 -17.09
C GLU A 170 5.74 8.02 -17.35
N LYS A 171 5.82 7.66 -18.65
CA LYS A 171 6.09 6.29 -19.10
C LYS A 171 7.40 5.74 -18.52
N GLN A 172 8.44 6.55 -18.42
CA GLN A 172 9.75 6.11 -17.93
C GLN A 172 9.71 5.55 -16.49
N TYR A 173 8.85 6.10 -15.63
CA TYR A 173 8.73 5.61 -14.25
C TYR A 173 7.92 4.30 -14.20
N ALA A 174 6.92 4.14 -15.06
CA ALA A 174 6.22 2.87 -15.22
C ALA A 174 7.13 1.78 -15.82
N ASP A 175 7.99 2.14 -16.78
CA ASP A 175 8.99 1.22 -17.35
C ASP A 175 10.03 0.81 -16.30
N PHE A 176 10.44 1.73 -15.43
CA PHE A 176 11.34 1.42 -14.32
C PHE A 176 10.65 0.49 -13.30
N LEU A 177 9.40 0.75 -12.91
CA LEU A 177 8.64 -0.19 -12.06
C LEU A 177 8.59 -1.58 -12.69
N GLU A 178 8.21 -1.67 -13.96
CA GLU A 178 8.14 -2.94 -14.69
C GLU A 178 9.48 -3.68 -14.67
N TYR A 179 10.59 -2.99 -14.94
CA TYR A 179 11.94 -3.57 -14.87
C TYR A 179 12.26 -4.15 -13.48
N THR A 180 11.93 -3.42 -12.41
CA THR A 180 12.18 -3.90 -11.04
C THR A 180 11.38 -5.17 -10.73
N PHE A 181 10.10 -5.22 -11.09
CA PHE A 181 9.24 -6.38 -10.81
C PHE A 181 9.52 -7.57 -11.72
N ASP A 182 9.87 -7.35 -12.99
CA ASP A 182 10.36 -8.41 -13.88
C ASP A 182 11.63 -9.05 -13.29
N THR A 183 12.55 -8.23 -12.80
CA THR A 183 13.78 -8.69 -12.13
C THR A 183 13.44 -9.50 -10.87
N ILE A 184 12.50 -9.05 -10.04
CA ILE A 184 12.05 -9.77 -8.85
C ILE A 184 11.47 -11.12 -9.23
N CYS A 185 10.53 -11.18 -10.18
CA CYS A 185 9.92 -12.42 -10.64
C CYS A 185 10.94 -13.41 -11.21
N ALA A 186 12.00 -12.92 -11.86
CA ALA A 186 13.03 -13.76 -12.45
C ALA A 186 13.99 -14.39 -11.43
N HIS A 187 14.37 -13.67 -10.37
CA HIS A 187 15.51 -14.06 -9.54
C HIS A 187 15.19 -14.38 -8.07
N PHE A 188 14.10 -13.84 -7.53
CA PHE A 188 13.78 -13.98 -6.10
C PHE A 188 13.11 -15.31 -5.72
N PRO A 189 12.23 -15.90 -6.56
CA PRO A 189 11.63 -17.19 -6.25
C PRO A 189 12.67 -18.28 -5.99
N ASP A 190 12.46 -19.05 -4.93
CA ASP A 190 13.31 -20.19 -4.55
C ASP A 190 12.49 -21.35 -3.97
N TYR A 191 11.28 -21.53 -4.51
CA TYR A 191 10.27 -22.43 -3.93
C TYR A 191 10.61 -23.92 -4.03
N ASP A 192 11.61 -24.29 -4.83
CA ASP A 192 12.16 -25.65 -4.88
C ASP A 192 13.01 -25.97 -3.65
N ASN A 193 13.58 -24.95 -2.97
CA ASN A 193 14.49 -25.14 -1.84
C ASN A 193 13.93 -24.59 -0.52
N SER A 194 13.05 -23.59 -0.57
CA SER A 194 12.52 -22.91 0.61
C SER A 194 11.12 -22.33 0.34
N PRO A 195 10.22 -22.29 1.34
CA PRO A 195 8.94 -21.59 1.19
C PRO A 195 9.08 -20.05 1.11
N PHE A 196 10.29 -19.52 1.26
CA PHE A 196 10.58 -18.09 1.22
C PHE A 196 11.43 -17.73 0.00
N VAL A 197 11.26 -16.50 -0.48
CA VAL A 197 12.15 -15.93 -1.49
C VAL A 197 13.62 -15.89 -1.01
N ASN A 198 14.54 -15.81 -1.96
CA ASN A 198 15.92 -15.44 -1.68
C ASN A 198 16.11 -13.94 -1.94
N GLU A 199 16.80 -13.23 -1.05
CA GLU A 199 16.86 -11.76 -1.11
C GLU A 199 18.26 -11.19 -1.34
N ARG A 200 19.31 -12.02 -1.26
CA ARG A 200 20.72 -11.61 -1.34
C ARG A 200 21.41 -12.40 -2.44
N PHE A 201 22.14 -11.69 -3.30
CA PHE A 201 22.73 -12.24 -4.50
C PHE A 201 24.13 -11.69 -4.75
N HIS A 202 24.97 -12.53 -5.35
CA HIS A 202 26.19 -12.11 -6.01
C HIS A 202 25.88 -11.41 -7.34
N ASP A 203 26.94 -10.92 -8.00
CA ASP A 203 26.89 -10.21 -9.26
C ASP A 203 26.08 -10.97 -10.35
N ASP A 204 26.29 -12.28 -10.43
CA ASP A 204 25.68 -13.18 -11.42
C ASP A 204 24.30 -13.73 -11.02
N TRP A 205 23.65 -13.15 -10.01
CA TRP A 205 22.40 -13.65 -9.43
C TRP A 205 22.50 -15.02 -8.74
N SER A 206 23.70 -15.57 -8.53
CA SER A 206 23.85 -16.69 -7.60
C SER A 206 23.52 -16.24 -6.17
N LYS A 207 22.88 -17.12 -5.41
CA LYS A 207 22.33 -16.80 -4.08
C LYS A 207 23.46 -16.59 -3.07
N ASP A 208 23.47 -15.44 -2.41
CA ASP A 208 24.40 -15.16 -1.31
C ASP A 208 23.76 -15.55 0.03
N GLN A 209 24.01 -16.79 0.45
CA GLN A 209 23.45 -17.39 1.67
C GLN A 209 24.39 -17.27 2.89
N ALA A 210 25.50 -16.57 2.75
CA ALA A 210 26.49 -16.37 3.81
C ALA A 210 26.64 -14.90 4.23
N TRP A 211 25.79 -14.02 3.68
CA TRP A 211 25.88 -12.57 3.89
C TRP A 211 25.53 -12.18 5.33
N GLY A 212 26.49 -11.54 6.01
CA GLY A 212 26.27 -10.78 7.26
C GLY A 212 25.44 -11.48 8.32
N TRP A 213 24.51 -10.76 8.95
CA TRP A 213 23.58 -11.36 9.91
C TRP A 213 22.48 -12.21 9.23
N GLN A 214 22.18 -11.94 7.95
CA GLN A 214 21.06 -12.53 7.25
C GLN A 214 21.31 -14.00 6.92
N GLN A 215 22.53 -14.41 6.57
CA GLN A 215 22.88 -15.80 6.25
C GLN A 215 21.81 -16.45 5.33
N ASN A 216 21.45 -17.72 5.52
CA ASN A 216 20.33 -18.36 4.82
C ASN A 216 18.99 -18.20 5.58
N ARG A 217 18.66 -16.97 6.00
CA ARG A 217 17.44 -16.66 6.75
C ARG A 217 16.49 -15.79 5.94
N ALA A 218 15.19 -16.01 6.14
CA ALA A 218 14.12 -15.26 5.51
C ALA A 218 13.68 -14.12 6.40
N VAL A 219 13.58 -12.93 5.81
CA VAL A 219 12.86 -11.80 6.40
C VAL A 219 11.40 -11.95 5.97
N VAL A 220 10.53 -12.37 6.89
CA VAL A 220 9.15 -12.74 6.53
C VAL A 220 8.41 -11.54 5.92
N GLY A 221 8.64 -10.34 6.46
CA GLY A 221 8.05 -9.11 5.96
C GLY A 221 8.38 -8.82 4.49
N HIS A 222 9.59 -9.11 4.02
CA HIS A 222 9.97 -8.85 2.62
C HIS A 222 9.20 -9.71 1.63
N ASN A 223 8.84 -10.94 1.99
CA ASN A 223 7.96 -11.77 1.16
C ASN A 223 6.60 -11.07 0.98
N LEU A 224 6.00 -10.60 2.08
CA LEU A 224 4.72 -9.89 2.04
C LEU A 224 4.82 -8.54 1.32
N LYS A 225 5.94 -7.83 1.48
CA LYS A 225 6.26 -6.60 0.73
C LYS A 225 6.33 -6.84 -0.77
N ILE A 226 6.91 -7.96 -1.20
CA ILE A 226 6.96 -8.37 -2.61
C ILE A 226 5.54 -8.59 -3.12
N ALA A 227 4.72 -9.43 -2.45
CA ALA A 227 3.35 -9.70 -2.87
C ALA A 227 2.51 -8.42 -2.99
N TRP A 228 2.61 -7.54 -2.00
CA TRP A 228 1.93 -6.25 -1.99
C TRP A 228 2.28 -5.39 -3.22
N ASN A 229 3.57 -5.24 -3.51
CA ASN A 229 4.03 -4.38 -4.61
C ASN A 229 3.84 -5.02 -5.98
N LEU A 230 3.88 -6.36 -6.09
CA LEU A 230 3.48 -7.08 -7.30
C LEU A 230 2.00 -6.82 -7.65
N MET A 231 1.10 -6.79 -6.67
CA MET A 231 -0.32 -6.49 -6.92
C MET A 231 -0.57 -5.06 -7.38
N ARG A 232 0.22 -4.10 -6.90
CA ARG A 232 0.24 -2.73 -7.45
C ARG A 232 0.72 -2.74 -8.89
N MET A 233 1.83 -3.40 -9.18
CA MET A 233 2.33 -3.50 -10.56
C MET A 233 1.33 -4.20 -11.49
N HIS A 234 0.70 -5.27 -11.03
CA HIS A 234 -0.34 -5.98 -11.78
C HIS A 234 -1.53 -5.06 -12.11
N SER A 235 -1.88 -4.14 -11.21
CA SER A 235 -2.92 -3.12 -11.46
C SER A 235 -2.49 -2.04 -12.47
N LEU A 236 -1.19 -1.80 -12.64
CA LEU A 236 -0.64 -0.86 -13.63
C LEU A 236 -0.40 -1.51 -15.01
N ARG A 237 0.35 -2.62 -15.05
CA ARG A 237 0.63 -3.44 -16.24
C ARG A 237 0.51 -4.91 -15.86
N GLY A 238 -0.69 -5.45 -15.99
CA GLY A 238 -0.98 -6.84 -15.63
C GLY A 238 -0.12 -7.84 -16.38
N LYS A 239 0.60 -8.68 -15.64
CA LYS A 239 1.21 -9.93 -16.10
C LYS A 239 0.79 -11.06 -15.17
N ASP A 240 0.60 -12.25 -15.73
CA ASP A 240 0.27 -13.45 -14.95
C ASP A 240 1.38 -13.76 -13.96
N THR A 241 2.64 -13.61 -14.36
CA THR A 241 3.82 -13.81 -13.48
C THR A 241 3.79 -12.96 -12.21
N TYR A 242 3.25 -11.75 -12.26
CA TYR A 242 3.11 -10.89 -11.07
C TYR A 242 2.03 -11.42 -10.13
N LYS A 243 0.87 -11.78 -10.68
CA LYS A 243 -0.26 -12.33 -9.93
C LYS A 243 0.11 -13.67 -9.32
N ASP A 244 0.68 -14.57 -10.11
CA ASP A 244 1.04 -15.93 -9.70
C ASP A 244 2.07 -15.92 -8.57
N LEU A 245 3.10 -15.06 -8.65
CA LEU A 245 4.08 -14.94 -7.57
C LEU A 245 3.47 -14.33 -6.31
N ALA A 246 2.64 -13.28 -6.44
CA ALA A 246 1.95 -12.68 -5.30
C ALA A 246 1.02 -13.68 -4.59
N GLU A 247 0.25 -14.46 -5.35
CA GLU A 247 -0.62 -15.53 -4.82
C GLU A 247 0.19 -16.68 -4.22
N LYS A 248 1.30 -17.07 -4.85
CA LYS A 248 2.20 -18.10 -4.31
C LYS A 248 2.73 -17.70 -2.94
N ILE A 249 3.16 -16.45 -2.78
CA ILE A 249 3.58 -15.89 -1.49
C ILE A 249 2.41 -15.89 -0.51
N ALA A 250 1.26 -15.35 -0.89
CA ALA A 250 0.08 -15.23 -0.03
C ALA A 250 -0.44 -16.58 0.48
N ALA A 251 -0.35 -17.64 -0.33
CA ALA A 251 -0.73 -18.99 0.06
C ALA A 251 0.32 -19.66 0.95
N THR A 252 1.62 -19.37 0.74
CA THR A 252 2.72 -20.11 1.37
C THR A 252 3.13 -19.50 2.72
N ILE A 253 3.23 -18.17 2.81
CA ILE A 253 3.78 -17.50 4.00
C ILE A 253 2.95 -17.72 5.28
N PRO A 254 1.61 -17.84 5.27
CA PRO A 254 0.85 -18.18 6.47
C PRO A 254 1.36 -19.43 7.19
N ASP A 255 1.71 -20.49 6.46
CA ASP A 255 2.11 -21.75 7.09
C ASP A 255 3.57 -21.77 7.56
N HIS A 256 4.39 -20.82 7.12
CA HIS A 256 5.83 -20.84 7.38
C HIS A 256 6.36 -19.62 8.15
N GLY A 257 5.71 -18.45 8.03
CA GLY A 257 6.15 -17.19 8.65
C GLY A 257 5.16 -16.58 9.64
N CYS A 258 3.95 -17.12 9.76
CA CYS A 258 2.94 -16.64 10.70
C CYS A 258 2.95 -17.42 12.02
N ASP A 259 2.72 -16.73 13.13
CA ASP A 259 2.32 -17.36 14.38
C ASP A 259 0.85 -17.77 14.28
N ARG A 260 0.58 -19.00 13.83
CA ARG A 260 -0.80 -19.50 13.63
C ARG A 260 -1.59 -19.65 14.94
N GLN A 261 -0.93 -19.57 16.10
CA GLN A 261 -1.59 -19.67 17.39
C GLN A 261 -1.97 -18.29 17.96
N ARG A 262 -1.09 -17.30 17.84
CA ARG A 262 -1.26 -15.97 18.48
C ARG A 262 -1.44 -14.83 17.48
N GLY A 263 -1.33 -15.09 16.18
CA GLY A 263 -1.39 -14.10 15.12
C GLY A 263 -0.08 -13.32 14.95
N GLY A 264 0.02 -12.59 13.83
CA GLY A 264 1.21 -11.81 13.48
C GLY A 264 2.32 -12.63 12.84
N TRP A 265 3.24 -11.92 12.19
CA TRP A 265 4.35 -12.48 11.39
C TRP A 265 5.65 -12.43 12.18
N TYR A 266 6.36 -13.54 12.26
CA TYR A 266 7.69 -13.59 12.87
C TYR A 266 8.67 -12.69 12.12
N ASP A 267 9.67 -12.16 12.82
CA ASP A 267 10.70 -11.29 12.25
C ASP A 267 11.54 -12.03 11.20
N VAL A 268 12.48 -12.87 11.66
CA VAL A 268 13.41 -13.60 10.80
C VAL A 268 13.49 -15.07 11.23
N VAL A 269 13.42 -15.97 10.24
CA VAL A 269 13.46 -17.42 10.42
C VAL A 269 14.48 -18.06 9.49
N GLU A 270 15.04 -19.21 9.87
CA GLU A 270 15.83 -20.04 8.96
C GLU A 270 14.98 -20.46 7.75
N ARG A 271 15.55 -20.46 6.54
CA ARG A 271 14.80 -20.73 5.29
C ARG A 271 14.45 -22.20 5.08
N VAL A 272 15.20 -23.10 5.71
CA VAL A 272 15.13 -24.54 5.46
C VAL A 272 14.94 -25.28 6.79
N LEU A 273 14.12 -26.32 6.76
CA LEU A 273 13.97 -27.25 7.87
C LEU A 273 15.09 -28.29 7.84
N GLU A 274 15.80 -28.46 8.95
CA GLU A 274 16.73 -29.58 9.10
C GLU A 274 15.97 -30.91 9.32
N PRO A 275 16.60 -32.07 9.06
CA PRO A 275 15.97 -33.37 9.30
C PRO A 275 15.34 -33.49 10.70
N GLY A 276 14.04 -33.82 10.74
CA GLY A 276 13.27 -33.97 11.99
C GLY A 276 12.67 -32.68 12.55
N GLN A 277 12.94 -31.51 11.96
CA GLN A 277 12.30 -30.26 12.33
C GLN A 277 10.89 -30.15 11.74
N LYS A 278 9.93 -29.67 12.55
CA LYS A 278 8.55 -29.38 12.12
C LYS A 278 8.31 -27.90 11.81
N PHE A 279 9.14 -27.02 12.38
CA PHE A 279 9.00 -25.57 12.30
C PHE A 279 10.37 -24.96 12.01
N HIS A 280 10.37 -23.89 11.22
CA HIS A 280 11.56 -23.09 10.95
C HIS A 280 12.09 -22.48 12.26
N ARG A 281 13.41 -22.44 12.41
CA ARG A 281 14.03 -21.88 13.63
C ARG A 281 14.03 -20.36 13.56
N TYR A 282 13.76 -19.69 14.67
CA TYR A 282 13.91 -18.25 14.75
C TYR A 282 15.40 -17.88 14.71
N ALA A 283 15.76 -16.83 13.96
CA ALA A 283 17.15 -16.39 13.87
C ALA A 283 17.68 -15.81 15.20
N TRP A 284 16.81 -15.14 15.97
CA TRP A 284 17.15 -14.55 17.26
C TRP A 284 16.15 -14.94 18.35
N HIS A 285 14.89 -14.54 18.18
CA HIS A 285 13.79 -14.77 19.11
C HIS A 285 12.48 -14.90 18.32
N ASP A 286 11.40 -15.36 18.96
CA ASP A 286 10.03 -15.38 18.41
C ASP A 286 9.39 -13.99 18.21
N ARG A 287 10.23 -12.94 18.13
CA ARG A 287 9.82 -11.56 18.02
C ARG A 287 9.15 -11.28 16.68
N LYS A 288 8.32 -10.25 16.68
CA LYS A 288 7.54 -9.76 15.55
C LYS A 288 7.85 -8.28 15.42
N ALA A 289 8.31 -7.85 14.25
CA ALA A 289 8.67 -6.46 13.98
C ALA A 289 7.49 -5.67 13.42
N TRP A 290 7.37 -4.40 13.83
CA TRP A 290 6.25 -3.51 13.49
C TRP A 290 6.02 -3.40 11.99
N TRP A 291 7.09 -3.11 11.24
CA TRP A 291 7.02 -2.85 9.81
C TRP A 291 6.57 -4.08 9.02
N GLN A 292 6.92 -5.28 9.48
CA GLN A 292 6.49 -6.52 8.85
C GLN A 292 4.99 -6.76 9.04
N GLN A 293 4.45 -6.35 10.19
CA GLN A 293 3.01 -6.42 10.43
C GLN A 293 2.28 -5.46 9.51
N GLU A 294 2.76 -4.22 9.43
CA GLU A 294 2.19 -3.15 8.61
C GLU A 294 2.17 -3.57 7.12
N GLN A 295 3.28 -4.09 6.60
CA GLN A 295 3.35 -4.57 5.22
C GLN A 295 2.51 -5.83 4.98
N GLY A 296 2.45 -6.75 5.94
CA GLY A 296 1.59 -7.92 5.86
C GLY A 296 0.12 -7.54 5.74
N ILE A 297 -0.35 -6.59 6.55
CA ILE A 297 -1.71 -6.06 6.47
C ILE A 297 -1.98 -5.46 5.07
N LEU A 298 -1.08 -4.59 4.59
CA LEU A 298 -1.23 -3.96 3.27
C LEU A 298 -1.24 -4.98 2.12
N ALA A 299 -0.40 -6.01 2.20
CA ALA A 299 -0.35 -7.09 1.21
C ALA A 299 -1.69 -7.80 1.10
N TYR A 300 -2.23 -8.27 2.21
CA TYR A 300 -3.50 -9.02 2.19
C TYR A 300 -4.71 -8.14 1.88
N LEU A 301 -4.70 -6.86 2.28
CA LEU A 301 -5.75 -5.92 1.89
C LEU A 301 -5.79 -5.69 0.38
N ILE A 302 -4.66 -5.45 -0.28
CA ILE A 302 -4.66 -5.28 -1.75
C ILE A 302 -4.96 -6.60 -2.47
N LEU A 303 -4.43 -7.73 -1.99
CA LEU A 303 -4.69 -9.06 -2.56
C LEU A 303 -6.19 -9.37 -2.54
N HIS A 304 -6.87 -9.15 -1.41
CA HIS A 304 -8.33 -9.28 -1.36
C HIS A 304 -9.02 -8.23 -2.22
N GLY A 305 -8.58 -6.97 -2.16
CA GLY A 305 -9.17 -5.86 -2.92
C GLY A 305 -9.21 -6.12 -4.43
N VAL A 306 -8.17 -6.77 -4.97
CA VAL A 306 -8.03 -7.09 -6.39
C VAL A 306 -8.62 -8.46 -6.74
N LEU A 307 -8.31 -9.51 -5.97
CA LEU A 307 -8.62 -10.91 -6.32
C LEU A 307 -9.90 -11.45 -5.68
N LYS A 308 -10.49 -10.71 -4.74
CA LYS A 308 -11.74 -11.07 -4.03
C LYS A 308 -11.72 -12.42 -3.31
N ASN A 309 -10.53 -12.93 -2.94
CA ASN A 309 -10.41 -14.15 -2.14
C ASN A 309 -10.58 -13.84 -0.63
N ASP A 310 -11.52 -14.51 0.02
CA ASP A 310 -11.88 -14.28 1.42
C ASP A 310 -10.79 -14.72 2.42
N ASP A 311 -9.94 -15.67 2.06
CA ASP A 311 -8.80 -16.03 2.90
C ASP A 311 -7.82 -14.86 3.03
N HIS A 312 -7.62 -14.09 1.96
CA HIS A 312 -6.81 -12.88 2.03
C HIS A 312 -7.42 -11.86 2.99
N LEU A 313 -8.75 -11.66 2.95
CA LEU A 313 -9.42 -10.76 3.89
C LEU A 313 -9.29 -11.23 5.34
N ARG A 314 -9.40 -12.54 5.58
CA ARG A 314 -9.17 -13.13 6.90
C ARG A 314 -7.76 -12.79 7.40
N TYR A 315 -6.71 -13.04 6.61
CA TYR A 315 -5.33 -12.73 7.02
C TYR A 315 -5.09 -11.23 7.24
N ALA A 316 -5.68 -10.36 6.42
CA ALA A 316 -5.64 -8.92 6.66
C ALA A 316 -6.27 -8.54 8.01
N ARG A 317 -7.43 -9.12 8.33
CA ARG A 317 -8.15 -8.88 9.61
C ARG A 317 -7.39 -9.43 10.81
N GLU A 318 -6.85 -10.64 10.71
CA GLU A 318 -6.04 -11.26 11.77
C GLU A 318 -4.78 -10.43 12.05
N GLY A 319 -4.05 -10.01 11.00
CA GLY A 319 -2.89 -9.14 11.13
C GLY A 319 -3.24 -7.77 11.74
N THR A 320 -4.36 -7.19 11.30
CA THR A 320 -4.86 -5.92 11.85
C THR A 320 -5.24 -6.05 13.32
N ALA A 321 -5.92 -7.13 13.71
CA ALA A 321 -6.29 -7.39 15.10
C ALA A 321 -5.05 -7.54 15.99
N PHE A 322 -4.06 -8.31 15.55
CA PHE A 322 -2.79 -8.48 16.27
C PHE A 322 -2.06 -7.15 16.43
N TYR A 323 -1.93 -6.37 15.34
CA TYR A 323 -1.27 -5.07 15.37
C TYR A 323 -1.93 -4.10 16.36
N ASN A 324 -3.26 -3.96 16.30
CA ASN A 324 -3.98 -3.06 17.20
C ASN A 324 -3.94 -3.52 18.67
N ALA A 325 -3.84 -4.82 18.93
CA ALA A 325 -3.80 -5.34 20.29
C ALA A 325 -2.43 -5.16 20.96
N PHE A 326 -1.33 -5.26 20.22
CA PHE A 326 0.00 -5.42 20.83
C PHE A 326 1.04 -4.37 20.42
N PHE A 327 0.90 -3.72 19.28
CA PHE A 327 1.91 -2.79 18.79
C PHE A 327 1.68 -1.34 19.19
N LEU A 328 0.43 -0.94 19.38
CA LEU A 328 0.08 0.43 19.76
C LEU A 328 0.40 0.66 21.23
N ASP A 329 1.31 1.60 21.51
CA ASP A 329 1.56 2.03 22.88
C ASP A 329 0.57 3.15 23.23
N THR A 330 -0.52 2.78 23.91
CA THR A 330 -1.59 3.72 24.28
C THR A 330 -1.21 4.65 25.43
N ASP A 331 -0.17 4.33 26.20
CA ASP A 331 0.24 5.11 27.37
C ASP A 331 1.17 6.25 26.98
N SER A 332 2.13 5.97 26.08
CA SER A 332 3.18 6.90 25.68
C SER A 332 3.13 7.26 24.18
N GLY A 333 2.12 6.79 23.45
CA GLY A 333 1.90 7.05 22.02
C GLY A 333 2.89 6.35 21.10
N GLY A 334 2.56 6.23 19.82
CA GLY A 334 3.41 5.57 18.82
C GLY A 334 3.31 4.05 18.86
N VAL A 335 4.35 3.39 18.36
CA VAL A 335 4.35 1.95 18.06
C VAL A 335 5.61 1.32 18.66
N TYR A 336 5.49 0.14 19.26
CA TYR A 336 6.65 -0.63 19.72
C TYR A 336 7.47 -1.12 18.53
N PHE A 337 8.80 -1.07 18.63
CA PHE A 337 9.69 -1.57 17.57
C PHE A 337 9.46 -3.08 17.35
N ASN A 338 9.56 -3.87 18.42
CA ASN A 338 9.29 -5.30 18.39
C ASN A 338 8.35 -5.70 19.53
N VAL A 339 7.54 -6.73 19.30
CA VAL A 339 6.83 -7.47 20.35
C VAL A 339 7.23 -8.93 20.32
N LEU A 340 7.20 -9.59 21.46
CA LEU A 340 7.36 -11.04 21.57
C LEU A 340 6.12 -11.78 21.05
N SER A 341 6.21 -13.09 20.88
CA SER A 341 5.06 -13.88 20.37
C SER A 341 3.79 -13.74 21.22
N ASN A 342 3.95 -13.52 22.53
CA ASN A 342 2.88 -13.29 23.51
C ASN A 342 2.34 -11.85 23.51
N GLY A 343 2.91 -10.94 22.73
CA GLY A 343 2.50 -9.54 22.64
C GLY A 343 3.22 -8.59 23.61
N GLU A 344 4.14 -9.07 24.45
CA GLU A 344 4.92 -8.20 25.32
C GLU A 344 5.94 -7.37 24.51
N PRO A 345 6.09 -6.06 24.78
CA PRO A 345 7.09 -5.24 24.10
C PRO A 345 8.51 -5.74 24.33
N TYR A 346 9.28 -5.89 23.25
CA TYR A 346 10.69 -6.26 23.33
C TYR A 346 11.56 -4.99 23.49
N ALA A 347 11.77 -4.60 24.74
CA ALA A 347 12.40 -3.32 25.10
C ALA A 347 13.90 -3.45 25.44
N LEU A 348 14.72 -3.99 24.54
CA LEU A 348 16.17 -4.16 24.73
C LEU A 348 16.99 -3.24 23.79
N GLY A 349 18.07 -2.65 24.31
CA GLY A 349 18.99 -1.84 23.50
C GLY A 349 18.30 -0.64 22.84
N THR A 350 18.54 -0.47 21.52
CA THR A 350 17.91 0.57 20.70
C THR A 350 16.43 0.28 20.40
N GLU A 351 15.98 -0.96 20.51
CA GLU A 351 14.60 -1.39 20.22
C GLU A 351 13.61 -1.00 21.33
N ARG A 352 14.10 -0.54 22.49
CA ARG A 352 13.29 0.14 23.51
C ARG A 352 12.80 1.53 23.05
N GLY A 353 13.49 2.11 22.07
CA GLY A 353 13.15 3.41 21.51
C GLY A 353 11.96 3.29 20.56
N LYS A 354 11.12 4.32 20.52
CA LYS A 354 10.03 4.46 19.55
C LYS A 354 10.44 5.19 18.27
N GLY A 355 11.73 5.50 18.18
CA GLY A 355 12.36 6.14 17.04
C GLY A 355 13.81 5.69 16.95
N SER A 356 14.26 5.47 15.73
CA SER A 356 15.64 5.11 15.39
C SER A 356 15.93 5.62 13.98
N HIS A 357 17.14 5.35 13.46
CA HIS A 357 17.42 5.68 12.06
C HIS A 357 16.43 4.99 11.09
N SER A 358 15.95 3.78 11.44
CA SER A 358 15.05 2.96 10.63
C SER A 358 13.56 3.18 10.96
N MET A 359 13.25 3.68 12.16
CA MET A 359 11.89 3.92 12.63
C MET A 359 11.62 5.43 12.83
N ALA A 360 10.94 6.05 11.85
CA ALA A 360 10.55 7.46 11.89
C ALA A 360 9.07 7.67 11.51
N GLY A 361 8.22 6.71 11.89
CA GLY A 361 6.77 6.74 11.63
C GLY A 361 6.35 6.37 10.19
N TYR A 362 7.27 6.34 9.21
CA TYR A 362 6.97 6.07 7.80
C TYR A 362 5.98 4.92 7.57
N HIS A 363 6.30 3.71 8.06
CA HIS A 363 5.44 2.55 7.81
C HIS A 363 4.09 2.65 8.54
N SER A 364 4.01 3.31 9.69
CA SER A 364 2.75 3.53 10.40
C SER A 364 1.85 4.53 9.67
N PHE A 365 2.41 5.61 9.13
CA PHE A 365 1.68 6.53 8.25
C PHE A 365 1.29 5.87 6.93
N GLU A 366 2.17 5.06 6.36
CA GLU A 366 1.92 4.27 5.15
C GLU A 366 0.78 3.27 5.36
N LEU A 367 0.78 2.55 6.49
CA LEU A 367 -0.29 1.65 6.89
C LEU A 367 -1.60 2.43 7.03
N ALA A 368 -1.63 3.50 7.82
CA ALA A 368 -2.85 4.28 8.04
C ALA A 368 -3.41 4.84 6.72
N TYR A 369 -2.54 5.35 5.86
CA TYR A 369 -2.92 5.88 4.55
C TYR A 369 -3.51 4.80 3.66
N LEU A 370 -2.76 3.74 3.41
CA LEU A 370 -3.10 2.77 2.38
C LEU A 370 -4.09 1.72 2.84
N ALA A 371 -4.11 1.37 4.13
CA ALA A 371 -5.18 0.54 4.67
C ALA A 371 -6.53 1.24 4.57
N SER A 372 -6.58 2.57 4.76
CA SER A 372 -7.80 3.36 4.52
C SER A 372 -8.20 3.33 3.04
N VAL A 373 -7.25 3.55 2.13
CA VAL A 373 -7.47 3.49 0.67
C VAL A 373 -8.03 2.13 0.26
N TYR A 374 -7.37 1.02 0.62
CA TYR A 374 -7.80 -0.32 0.22
C TYR A 374 -9.12 -0.71 0.89
N THR A 375 -9.24 -0.48 2.20
CA THR A 375 -10.45 -0.86 2.94
C THR A 375 -11.67 -0.11 2.42
N ASN A 376 -11.58 1.21 2.25
CA ASN A 376 -12.74 1.98 1.84
C ASN A 376 -13.00 1.81 0.34
N LEU A 377 -12.01 2.02 -0.52
CA LEU A 377 -12.25 2.06 -1.97
C LEU A 377 -12.35 0.68 -2.62
N LEU A 378 -11.56 -0.31 -2.20
CA LEU A 378 -11.53 -1.64 -2.85
C LEU A 378 -12.40 -2.68 -2.15
N ILE A 379 -12.61 -2.57 -0.84
CA ILE A 379 -13.26 -3.61 -0.04
C ILE A 379 -14.69 -3.20 0.34
N ARG A 380 -14.85 -2.09 1.06
CA ARG A 380 -16.14 -1.60 1.57
C ARG A 380 -16.96 -0.81 0.56
N GLN A 381 -16.34 -0.40 -0.55
CA GLN A 381 -16.97 0.44 -1.57
C GLN A 381 -17.48 1.78 -1.00
N GLU A 382 -16.69 2.40 -0.13
CA GLU A 382 -16.95 3.69 0.50
C GLU A 382 -16.13 4.83 -0.16
N PRO A 383 -16.73 6.01 -0.41
CA PRO A 383 -16.01 7.13 -1.00
C PRO A 383 -14.98 7.72 -0.04
N MET A 384 -13.92 8.32 -0.59
CA MET A 384 -12.87 9.00 0.17
C MET A 384 -12.54 10.35 -0.44
N ASP A 385 -12.16 11.30 0.42
CA ASP A 385 -11.67 12.61 0.01
C ASP A 385 -10.14 12.68 0.12
N PHE A 386 -9.49 13.28 -0.87
CA PHE A 386 -8.06 13.54 -0.90
C PHE A 386 -7.79 15.03 -1.12
N PHE A 387 -6.69 15.52 -0.55
CA PHE A 387 -6.36 16.94 -0.54
C PHE A 387 -5.00 17.22 -1.17
N PHE A 388 -4.94 18.25 -2.00
CA PHE A 388 -3.74 18.71 -2.70
C PHE A 388 -3.60 20.22 -2.54
N LYS A 389 -2.36 20.72 -2.66
CA LYS A 389 -2.07 22.16 -2.61
C LYS A 389 -1.04 22.51 -3.68
N PRO A 390 -1.43 22.43 -4.97
CA PRO A 390 -0.51 22.63 -6.09
C PRO A 390 0.09 24.03 -6.06
N LYS A 391 1.39 24.13 -6.32
CA LYS A 391 2.08 25.38 -6.61
C LYS A 391 1.77 25.82 -8.05
N PRO A 392 1.68 27.13 -8.33
CA PRO A 392 1.54 27.63 -9.69
C PRO A 392 2.62 27.07 -10.63
N GLY A 393 2.20 26.43 -11.71
CA GLY A 393 3.12 25.81 -12.68
C GLY A 393 3.85 24.56 -12.17
N GLY A 394 3.46 24.00 -11.02
CA GLY A 394 4.13 22.84 -10.44
C GLY A 394 3.91 21.54 -11.21
N PHE A 395 2.66 21.27 -11.59
CA PHE A 395 2.33 20.10 -12.40
C PHE A 395 2.40 20.44 -13.89
N LYS A 396 3.06 19.57 -14.65
CA LYS A 396 3.15 19.68 -16.11
C LYS A 396 1.76 19.81 -16.73
N ASP A 397 1.62 20.77 -17.65
CA ASP A 397 0.36 21.10 -18.35
C ASP A 397 -0.81 21.49 -17.43
N GLY A 398 -0.53 21.84 -16.16
CA GLY A 398 -1.55 22.13 -15.15
C GLY A 398 -2.41 20.91 -14.80
N LEU A 399 -1.91 19.69 -15.00
CA LEU A 399 -2.68 18.47 -14.83
C LEU A 399 -2.36 17.76 -13.51
N LEU A 400 -3.24 17.91 -12.52
CA LEU A 400 -3.16 17.21 -11.24
C LEU A 400 -3.71 15.79 -11.37
N ARG A 401 -2.91 14.79 -11.01
CA ARG A 401 -3.33 13.38 -10.93
C ARG A 401 -3.67 13.03 -9.49
N VAL A 402 -4.85 12.46 -9.27
CA VAL A 402 -5.44 12.35 -7.93
C VAL A 402 -5.55 10.92 -7.42
N GLN A 403 -5.12 9.94 -8.21
CA GLN A 403 -5.19 8.54 -7.84
C GLN A 403 -4.39 8.29 -6.53
N PRO A 404 -4.97 7.65 -5.49
CA PRO A 404 -4.38 7.55 -4.16
C PRO A 404 -3.29 6.47 -4.06
N ASP A 405 -3.41 5.40 -4.82
CA ASP A 405 -2.36 4.40 -5.03
C ASP A 405 -2.60 3.74 -6.38
N ILE A 406 -1.72 2.85 -6.83
CA ILE A 406 -1.99 2.05 -8.03
C ILE A 406 -3.12 1.05 -7.75
N LEU A 407 -4.35 1.48 -8.01
CA LEU A 407 -5.57 0.67 -7.93
C LEU A 407 -5.89 0.04 -9.29
N PRO A 408 -6.68 -1.06 -9.34
CA PRO A 408 -7.17 -1.60 -10.61
C PRO A 408 -7.85 -0.53 -11.46
N VAL A 409 -7.56 -0.54 -12.76
CA VAL A 409 -8.15 0.41 -13.71
C VAL A 409 -9.68 0.34 -13.62
N GLY A 410 -10.31 1.50 -13.48
CA GLY A 410 -11.76 1.61 -13.36
C GLY A 410 -12.32 1.29 -11.97
N ALA A 411 -11.50 0.94 -10.96
CA ALA A 411 -12.00 0.65 -9.61
C ALA A 411 -12.64 1.87 -8.92
N VAL A 412 -12.20 3.08 -9.26
CA VAL A 412 -12.70 4.34 -8.71
C VAL A 412 -12.81 5.39 -9.80
N ARG A 413 -13.61 6.43 -9.54
CA ARG A 413 -13.76 7.62 -10.38
C ARG A 413 -13.85 8.88 -9.52
N ILE A 414 -13.52 10.04 -10.10
CA ILE A 414 -13.82 11.33 -9.46
C ILE A 414 -15.32 11.59 -9.56
N THR A 415 -15.97 11.91 -8.44
CA THR A 415 -17.35 12.40 -8.44
C THR A 415 -17.44 13.89 -8.19
N ASP A 416 -16.53 14.44 -7.38
CA ASP A 416 -16.58 15.83 -6.96
C ASP A 416 -15.17 16.41 -6.80
N VAL A 417 -15.03 17.67 -7.18
CA VAL A 417 -13.81 18.46 -6.95
C VAL A 417 -14.22 19.80 -6.35
N TRP A 418 -13.45 20.25 -5.36
CA TRP A 418 -13.55 21.59 -4.82
C TRP A 418 -12.18 22.27 -4.85
N ILE A 419 -12.17 23.54 -5.24
CA ILE A 419 -11.00 24.42 -5.10
C ILE A 419 -11.38 25.51 -4.09
N ASP A 420 -10.64 25.56 -2.98
CA ASP A 420 -10.89 26.48 -1.85
C ASP A 420 -12.33 26.44 -1.33
N GLY A 421 -12.91 25.24 -1.33
CA GLY A 421 -14.29 24.98 -0.88
C GLY A 421 -15.37 25.25 -1.93
N VAL A 422 -15.01 25.76 -3.12
CA VAL A 422 -15.94 26.02 -4.23
C VAL A 422 -15.93 24.85 -5.20
N VAL A 423 -17.12 24.39 -5.62
CA VAL A 423 -17.27 23.30 -6.61
C VAL A 423 -16.53 23.63 -7.90
N TYR A 424 -15.83 22.64 -8.44
CA TYR A 424 -15.03 22.74 -9.65
C TYR A 424 -15.34 21.59 -10.61
N ALA A 425 -15.39 21.88 -11.91
CA ALA A 425 -15.93 20.95 -12.91
C ALA A 425 -14.94 20.51 -14.00
N ASP A 426 -13.75 21.12 -14.10
CA ASP A 426 -12.75 20.76 -15.13
C ASP A 426 -11.87 19.60 -14.65
N PHE A 427 -12.45 18.41 -14.65
CA PHE A 427 -11.78 17.16 -14.30
C PHE A 427 -12.22 16.01 -15.22
N ASP A 428 -11.35 15.03 -15.39
CA ASP A 428 -11.65 13.77 -16.06
C ASP A 428 -11.88 12.70 -14.99
N ALA A 429 -13.14 12.27 -14.88
CA ALA A 429 -13.59 11.37 -13.83
C ALA A 429 -12.91 10.00 -13.88
N ASP A 430 -12.71 9.46 -15.09
CA ASP A 430 -12.24 8.10 -15.29
C ASP A 430 -10.71 8.05 -15.37
N LYS A 431 -10.08 9.10 -15.90
CA LYS A 431 -8.61 9.22 -15.90
C LYS A 431 -8.04 9.68 -14.56
N LEU A 432 -8.88 10.03 -13.59
CA LEU A 432 -8.48 10.52 -12.26
C LEU A 432 -7.54 11.74 -12.36
N THR A 433 -7.94 12.72 -13.18
CA THR A 433 -7.18 13.97 -13.36
C THR A 433 -8.03 15.21 -13.21
N VAL A 434 -7.47 16.26 -12.61
CA VAL A 434 -8.07 17.59 -12.49
C VAL A 434 -7.22 18.58 -13.27
N ARG A 435 -7.83 19.38 -14.16
CA ARG A 435 -7.14 20.48 -14.82
C ARG A 435 -7.15 21.68 -13.89
N LEU A 436 -5.98 22.17 -13.51
CA LEU A 436 -5.86 23.31 -12.61
C LEU A 436 -6.14 24.63 -13.36
N PRO A 437 -6.82 25.61 -12.74
CA PRO A 437 -7.03 26.91 -13.36
C PRO A 437 -5.70 27.59 -13.70
N GLN A 438 -5.60 28.23 -14.86
CA GLN A 438 -4.38 28.96 -15.20
C GLN A 438 -4.13 30.11 -14.22
N GLY A 439 -2.89 30.25 -13.74
CA GLY A 439 -2.51 31.35 -12.84
C GLY A 439 -3.21 31.31 -11.48
N HIS A 440 -3.64 30.13 -11.00
CA HIS A 440 -4.47 29.97 -9.80
C HIS A 440 -3.88 30.51 -8.49
N GLY A 441 -2.58 30.81 -8.42
CA GLY A 441 -1.94 31.24 -7.16
C GLY A 441 -1.91 30.11 -6.12
N ASP A 442 -2.05 30.42 -4.85
CA ASP A 442 -2.13 29.38 -3.81
C ASP A 442 -3.58 28.88 -3.69
N ILE A 443 -3.80 27.60 -4.02
CA ILE A 443 -5.11 26.94 -3.93
C ILE A 443 -5.03 25.64 -3.14
N LYS A 444 -6.13 25.26 -2.49
CA LYS A 444 -6.33 23.93 -1.93
C LYS A 444 -7.38 23.19 -2.75
N VAL A 445 -6.99 22.04 -3.30
CA VAL A 445 -7.88 21.15 -4.07
C VAL A 445 -8.31 20.00 -3.17
N ARG A 446 -9.62 19.80 -3.02
CA ARG A 446 -10.22 18.60 -2.43
C ARG A 446 -10.87 17.79 -3.54
N VAL A 447 -10.64 16.49 -3.56
CA VAL A 447 -11.17 15.60 -4.58
C VAL A 447 -11.84 14.41 -3.92
N ARG A 448 -13.09 14.13 -4.28
CA ARG A 448 -13.79 12.93 -3.86
C ARG A 448 -13.63 11.84 -4.91
N LEU A 449 -13.10 10.71 -4.46
CA LEU A 449 -13.11 9.47 -5.22
C LEU A 449 -14.23 8.57 -4.69
N THR A 450 -15.05 8.09 -5.61
CA THR A 450 -16.08 7.10 -5.31
C THR A 450 -15.74 5.81 -6.07
N PRO A 451 -15.91 4.63 -5.44
CA PRO A 451 -15.75 3.37 -6.14
C PRO A 451 -16.72 3.25 -7.31
N SER A 452 -16.25 2.67 -8.42
CA SER A 452 -17.05 2.55 -9.64
C SER A 452 -17.99 1.36 -9.62
N SER A 453 -17.78 0.40 -8.70
CA SER A 453 -18.81 -0.60 -8.47
C SER A 453 -20.01 0.09 -7.82
N VAL A 454 -21.22 -0.24 -8.30
CA VAL A 454 -22.43 0.35 -7.74
C VAL A 454 -22.51 -0.10 -6.29
N ARG A 455 -22.43 0.85 -5.35
CA ARG A 455 -22.76 0.59 -3.95
C ARG A 455 -24.17 0.02 -3.92
N PHE A 456 -24.42 -0.97 -3.06
CA PHE A 456 -25.77 -1.52 -2.93
C PHE A 456 -26.81 -0.41 -2.80
N SER A 457 -27.78 -0.40 -3.72
CA SER A 457 -29.01 0.38 -3.61
C SER A 457 -30.19 -0.57 -3.59
N ALA A 458 -31.22 -0.17 -2.85
CA ALA A 458 -32.54 -0.75 -2.89
C ALA A 458 -33.51 0.38 -3.20
N ASP A 459 -33.97 0.45 -4.45
CA ASP A 459 -34.80 1.55 -4.92
C ASP A 459 -36.26 1.09 -5.02
N LEU A 460 -37.14 1.68 -4.20
CA LEU A 460 -38.58 1.45 -4.30
C LEU A 460 -39.13 2.19 -5.53
N LEU A 461 -39.43 1.43 -6.59
CA LEU A 461 -39.89 1.97 -7.87
C LEU A 461 -41.37 2.33 -7.87
N SER A 462 -42.21 1.44 -7.33
CA SER A 462 -43.65 1.65 -7.21
C SER A 462 -44.27 0.70 -6.19
N VAL A 463 -45.49 1.03 -5.75
CA VAL A 463 -46.36 0.12 -4.98
C VAL A 463 -47.71 0.04 -5.68
N ASP A 464 -47.94 -1.06 -6.40
CA ASP A 464 -49.12 -1.25 -7.25
C ASP A 464 -49.88 -2.51 -6.82
N GLY A 465 -51.18 -2.39 -6.57
CA GLY A 465 -52.02 -3.55 -6.23
C GLY A 465 -51.55 -4.31 -4.98
N GLY A 466 -50.89 -3.63 -4.04
CA GLY A 466 -50.30 -4.24 -2.84
C GLY A 466 -48.98 -4.98 -3.10
N THR A 467 -48.35 -4.84 -4.27
CA THR A 467 -47.01 -5.36 -4.55
C THR A 467 -46.05 -4.20 -4.74
N ALA A 468 -44.97 -4.17 -3.97
CA ALA A 468 -43.91 -3.20 -4.12
C ALA A 468 -42.86 -3.73 -5.10
N LYS A 469 -42.47 -2.89 -6.06
CA LYS A 469 -41.36 -3.18 -6.98
C LYS A 469 -40.10 -2.51 -6.49
N LEU A 470 -39.07 -3.30 -6.23
CA LEU A 470 -37.76 -2.81 -5.82
C LEU A 470 -36.72 -3.16 -6.88
N ALA A 471 -35.84 -2.21 -7.22
CA ALA A 471 -34.61 -2.52 -7.93
C ALA A 471 -33.47 -2.68 -6.93
N LEU A 472 -32.80 -3.82 -6.96
CA LEU A 472 -31.60 -4.08 -6.17
C LEU A 472 -30.40 -4.03 -7.11
N ILE A 473 -29.45 -3.15 -6.83
CA ILE A 473 -28.29 -2.92 -7.68
C ILE A 473 -27.03 -2.92 -6.83
N GLY A 474 -25.93 -3.49 -7.33
CA GLY A 474 -24.62 -3.43 -6.69
C GLY A 474 -24.26 -4.66 -5.86
N THR A 475 -23.42 -4.47 -4.84
CA THR A 475 -22.90 -5.53 -3.97
C THR A 475 -23.38 -5.28 -2.54
N MET A 476 -24.29 -6.10 -2.01
CA MET A 476 -24.85 -5.88 -0.67
C MET A 476 -23.92 -6.36 0.44
N THR A 477 -23.47 -5.44 1.30
CA THR A 477 -22.70 -5.75 2.52
C THR A 477 -23.57 -5.61 3.78
N PRO A 478 -23.11 -6.10 4.95
CA PRO A 478 -23.84 -5.92 6.22
C PRO A 478 -24.16 -4.47 6.56
N HIS A 479 -23.33 -3.51 6.11
CA HIS A 479 -23.53 -2.08 6.36
C HIS A 479 -24.64 -1.46 5.50
N ASP A 480 -25.08 -2.16 4.46
CA ASP A 480 -26.06 -1.69 3.50
C ASP A 480 -27.48 -2.18 3.81
N VAL A 481 -27.65 -3.04 4.83
CA VAL A 481 -28.95 -3.52 5.32
C VAL A 481 -29.91 -2.37 5.62
N LYS A 482 -29.40 -1.22 6.09
CA LYS A 482 -30.20 -0.01 6.33
C LYS A 482 -30.90 0.52 5.07
N TYR A 483 -30.30 0.41 3.89
CA TYR A 483 -30.90 0.90 2.64
C TYR A 483 -32.00 -0.04 2.16
N LEU A 484 -31.78 -1.36 2.30
CA LEU A 484 -32.84 -2.34 2.08
C LEU A 484 -33.98 -2.12 3.08
N ASP A 485 -33.65 -1.76 4.32
CA ASP A 485 -34.64 -1.48 5.35
C ASP A 485 -35.50 -0.26 5.07
N GLU A 486 -34.87 0.84 4.65
CA GLU A 486 -35.57 2.05 4.22
C GLU A 486 -36.53 1.76 3.06
N ALA A 487 -36.10 1.00 2.06
CA ALA A 487 -36.91 0.68 0.88
C ALA A 487 -38.09 -0.25 1.20
N VAL A 488 -37.85 -1.33 1.95
CA VAL A 488 -38.89 -2.29 2.37
C VAL A 488 -39.85 -1.65 3.39
N GLY A 489 -39.33 -0.83 4.31
CA GLY A 489 -40.13 -0.05 5.25
C GLY A 489 -41.08 0.90 4.52
N GLY A 490 -40.55 1.68 3.58
CA GLY A 490 -41.34 2.60 2.75
C GLY A 490 -42.40 1.88 1.91
N ALA A 491 -42.11 0.67 1.42
CA ALA A 491 -43.08 -0.16 0.71
C ALA A 491 -44.25 -0.61 1.60
N ILE A 492 -43.94 -1.08 2.82
CA ILE A 492 -44.94 -1.54 3.78
C ILE A 492 -45.81 -0.37 4.27
N GLU A 493 -45.23 0.79 4.51
CA GLU A 493 -45.97 2.02 4.87
C GLU A 493 -46.97 2.43 3.77
N GLN A 494 -46.64 2.15 2.51
CA GLN A 494 -47.52 2.34 1.35
C GLN A 494 -48.52 1.19 1.13
N GLY A 495 -48.59 0.22 2.05
CA GLY A 495 -49.58 -0.86 2.03
C GLY A 495 -49.18 -2.10 1.23
N ALA A 496 -47.89 -2.27 0.91
CA ALA A 496 -47.40 -3.47 0.25
C ALA A 496 -47.62 -4.72 1.12
N ARG A 497 -48.13 -5.79 0.50
CA ARG A 497 -48.27 -7.15 1.03
C ARG A 497 -47.42 -8.16 0.27
N ALA A 498 -46.66 -7.69 -0.73
CA ALA A 498 -45.68 -8.47 -1.44
C ALA A 498 -44.52 -7.58 -1.88
N LEU A 499 -43.32 -8.16 -1.98
CA LEU A 499 -42.14 -7.55 -2.56
C LEU A 499 -41.81 -8.28 -3.86
N ASP A 500 -41.61 -7.53 -4.92
CA ASP A 500 -41.10 -7.97 -6.21
C ASP A 500 -39.76 -7.25 -6.44
N MET A 501 -38.68 -7.97 -6.17
CA MET A 501 -37.32 -7.45 -6.15
C MET A 501 -36.59 -7.86 -7.44
N ASP A 502 -36.31 -6.88 -8.28
CA ASP A 502 -35.48 -7.07 -9.47
C ASP A 502 -34.01 -7.03 -9.08
N ALA A 503 -33.31 -8.14 -9.27
CA ALA A 503 -31.91 -8.34 -8.94
C ALA A 503 -31.00 -8.35 -10.18
N GLU A 504 -31.47 -7.89 -11.35
CA GLU A 504 -30.67 -7.81 -12.58
C GLU A 504 -29.36 -7.04 -12.37
N GLY A 505 -29.41 -5.97 -11.56
CA GLY A 505 -28.24 -5.17 -11.21
C GLY A 505 -27.46 -5.65 -9.99
N LEU A 506 -27.91 -6.70 -9.28
CA LEU A 506 -27.36 -7.15 -8.01
C LEU A 506 -26.26 -8.20 -8.23
N ALA A 507 -25.03 -7.82 -7.94
CA ALA A 507 -23.86 -8.66 -8.06
C ALA A 507 -23.73 -9.68 -6.91
N SER A 508 -24.07 -9.31 -5.68
CA SER A 508 -24.05 -10.23 -4.53
C SER A 508 -24.96 -9.79 -3.38
N LEU A 509 -25.33 -10.77 -2.53
CA LEU A 509 -26.22 -10.61 -1.39
C LEU A 509 -25.59 -11.23 -0.12
N CYS A 510 -25.30 -10.42 0.91
CA CYS A 510 -24.72 -10.92 2.16
C CYS A 510 -25.73 -11.67 3.05
N SER A 511 -25.23 -12.50 3.98
CA SER A 511 -26.06 -13.27 4.92
C SER A 511 -26.95 -12.39 5.82
N GLU A 512 -26.48 -11.21 6.21
CA GLU A 512 -27.26 -10.24 6.98
C GLU A 512 -28.45 -9.71 6.19
N GLY A 513 -28.27 -9.44 4.89
CA GLY A 513 -29.36 -9.05 3.98
C GLY A 513 -30.39 -10.16 3.80
N LEU A 514 -29.94 -11.42 3.66
CA LEU A 514 -30.83 -12.59 3.61
C LEU A 514 -31.64 -12.74 4.91
N ARG A 515 -30.95 -12.74 6.07
CA ARG A 515 -31.61 -12.82 7.38
C ARG A 515 -32.60 -11.68 7.60
N TYR A 516 -32.27 -10.49 7.10
CA TYR A 516 -33.19 -9.35 7.13
C TYR A 516 -34.49 -9.64 6.35
N LEU A 517 -34.40 -10.17 5.12
CA LEU A 517 -35.58 -10.52 4.32
C LEU A 517 -36.42 -11.62 4.97
N VAL A 518 -35.78 -12.66 5.50
CA VAL A 518 -36.43 -13.72 6.28
C VAL A 518 -37.20 -13.12 7.46
N PHE A 519 -36.55 -12.27 8.23
CA PHE A 519 -37.15 -11.61 9.40
C PHE A 519 -38.32 -10.70 9.00
N ARG A 520 -38.23 -9.98 7.88
CA ARG A 520 -39.31 -9.14 7.37
C ARG A 520 -40.52 -9.96 6.93
N LYS A 521 -40.32 -11.05 6.21
CA LYS A 521 -41.40 -11.99 5.86
C LYS A 521 -42.09 -12.53 7.10
N GLN A 522 -41.31 -12.99 8.09
CA GLN A 522 -41.84 -13.48 9.37
C GLN A 522 -42.72 -12.43 10.07
N LYS A 523 -42.31 -11.16 10.07
CA LYS A 523 -43.08 -10.07 10.70
C LYS A 523 -44.33 -9.69 9.92
N ALA A 524 -44.30 -9.78 8.61
CA ALA A 524 -45.43 -9.42 7.75
C ALA A 524 -46.52 -10.52 7.69
N GLY A 525 -46.18 -11.76 8.06
CA GLY A 525 -47.11 -12.89 8.15
C GLY A 525 -47.02 -13.85 6.96
N SER A 526 -47.70 -15.00 7.07
CA SER A 526 -47.62 -16.10 6.10
C SER A 526 -48.04 -15.73 4.67
N ASP A 527 -48.92 -14.75 4.54
CA ASP A 527 -49.46 -14.33 3.24
C ASP A 527 -48.56 -13.32 2.52
N PHE A 528 -47.48 -12.87 3.18
CA PHE A 528 -46.53 -11.92 2.60
C PHE A 528 -45.60 -12.63 1.62
N ARG A 529 -45.65 -12.22 0.36
CA ARG A 529 -44.88 -12.83 -0.73
C ARG A 529 -43.62 -12.03 -1.01
N ILE A 530 -42.51 -12.73 -1.22
CA ILE A 530 -41.27 -12.14 -1.70
C ILE A 530 -40.92 -12.89 -2.98
N CYS A 531 -40.70 -12.13 -4.05
CA CYS A 531 -40.22 -12.62 -5.33
C CYS A 531 -38.89 -11.91 -5.63
N VAL A 532 -37.88 -12.67 -6.05
CA VAL A 532 -36.60 -12.17 -6.53
C VAL A 532 -36.48 -12.57 -8.00
N ARG A 533 -36.37 -11.59 -8.89
CA ARG A 533 -36.27 -11.80 -10.34
C ARG A 533 -34.87 -11.48 -10.84
N ASN A 534 -34.46 -12.14 -11.92
CA ASN A 534 -33.22 -11.81 -12.65
C ASN A 534 -31.96 -11.90 -11.77
N ALA A 535 -31.95 -12.77 -10.75
CA ALA A 535 -30.81 -12.93 -9.86
C ALA A 535 -29.59 -13.49 -10.62
N SER A 536 -28.42 -12.90 -10.38
CA SER A 536 -27.16 -13.49 -10.83
C SER A 536 -26.90 -14.85 -10.17
N GLU A 537 -26.03 -15.69 -10.77
CA GLU A 537 -25.70 -17.01 -10.24
C GLU A 537 -25.20 -16.95 -8.78
N ALA A 538 -24.42 -15.93 -8.44
CA ALA A 538 -23.95 -15.71 -7.08
C ALA A 538 -25.08 -15.39 -6.08
N VAL A 539 -26.05 -14.57 -6.48
CA VAL A 539 -27.21 -14.21 -5.64
C VAL A 539 -28.14 -15.41 -5.49
N ALA A 540 -28.43 -16.12 -6.58
CA ALA A 540 -29.25 -17.34 -6.55
C ALA A 540 -28.60 -18.42 -5.67
N ALA A 541 -27.29 -18.64 -5.81
CA ALA A 541 -26.55 -19.58 -4.97
C ALA A 541 -26.58 -19.17 -3.49
N ALA A 542 -26.41 -17.88 -3.16
CA ALA A 542 -26.50 -17.41 -1.78
C ALA A 542 -27.88 -17.63 -1.16
N ILE A 543 -28.96 -17.40 -1.92
CA ILE A 543 -30.34 -17.67 -1.48
C ILE A 543 -30.52 -19.18 -1.25
N GLY A 544 -30.17 -20.02 -2.23
CA GLY A 544 -30.34 -21.48 -2.14
C GLY A 544 -29.50 -22.12 -1.03
N MET A 545 -28.25 -21.68 -0.84
CA MET A 545 -27.40 -22.15 0.25
C MET A 545 -27.94 -21.76 1.64
N SER A 546 -28.82 -20.77 1.71
CA SER A 546 -29.48 -20.34 2.95
C SER A 546 -30.84 -21.00 3.17
N GLU A 547 -31.28 -21.88 2.25
CA GLU A 547 -32.61 -22.54 2.25
C GLU A 547 -33.77 -21.53 2.23
N PHE A 548 -33.51 -20.26 1.87
CA PHE A 548 -34.54 -19.22 1.85
C PHE A 548 -35.41 -19.27 0.59
N ASP A 549 -34.94 -19.94 -0.46
CA ASP A 549 -35.71 -20.30 -1.65
C ASP A 549 -36.94 -21.17 -1.36
N GLU A 550 -37.01 -21.82 -0.19
CA GLU A 550 -38.23 -22.52 0.26
C GLU A 550 -39.38 -21.55 0.61
N GLU A 551 -39.07 -20.30 0.97
CA GLU A 551 -40.02 -19.30 1.49
C GLU A 551 -40.30 -18.16 0.50
N ILE A 552 -39.56 -18.08 -0.60
CA ILE A 552 -39.66 -17.02 -1.62
C ILE A 552 -39.75 -17.59 -3.02
N GLU A 553 -40.17 -16.77 -3.97
CA GLU A 553 -40.16 -17.12 -5.38
C GLU A 553 -38.88 -16.58 -6.03
N LEU A 554 -38.03 -17.46 -6.58
CA LEU A 554 -36.84 -17.08 -7.35
C LEU A 554 -37.10 -17.33 -8.84
N VAL A 555 -37.09 -16.28 -9.66
CA VAL A 555 -37.52 -16.30 -11.07
C VAL A 555 -36.45 -15.82 -12.03
#